data_AF-A0A5J4L607-F1
#
_entry.id   AF-A0A5J4L607-F1
#
_cell.length_a   1.000
_cell.length_b   1.000
_cell.length_c   1.000
_cell.angle_alpha   90.00
_cell.angle_beta   90.00
_cell.angle_gamma   90.00
#
_symmetry.space_group_name_H-M   'P 1'
#
loop_
_entity.id
_entity.type
_entity.pdbx_description
1 polymer ?
#
loop_
_entity_poly.entity_id
_entity_poly.type
_entity_poly.pdbx_seq_one_letter_code
_entity_poly.pdbx_strand_id
1 'polypeptide(L)'
;MAATIPVKIYEILEDKLGRDEAKEVVKELEDAVNAIILQKKTEVKEELSRELASKADIARLEGKIEAIKIDLERKLKLYFIMLIFVIILVSPRAIDLLAKLLGVIK
;
A
#
# COMPACT_ATOMS: atom_id res chain seq x y z
N MET A 1 -12.58 -25.55 8.28
CA MET A 1 -12.12 -26.94 8.40
C MET A 1 -11.62 -27.09 9.82
N ALA A 2 -12.21 -28.00 10.59
CA ALA A 2 -11.71 -28.33 11.93
C ALA A 2 -10.39 -29.09 11.78
N ALA A 3 -9.41 -28.79 12.62
CA ALA A 3 -8.23 -29.61 12.75
C ALA A 3 -8.62 -30.94 13.38
N THR A 4 -8.25 -32.01 12.71
CA THR A 4 -8.37 -33.37 13.22
C THR A 4 -6.98 -33.91 13.51
N ILE A 5 -6.83 -34.54 14.67
CA ILE A 5 -5.56 -35.14 15.06
C ILE A 5 -5.33 -36.39 14.19
N PRO A 6 -4.11 -36.61 13.65
CA PRO A 6 -3.80 -37.83 12.92
C PRO A 6 -4.02 -39.07 13.77
N VAL A 7 -4.65 -40.10 13.20
CA VAL A 7 -4.97 -41.38 13.89
C VAL A 7 -3.76 -41.99 14.59
N LYS A 8 -2.58 -41.89 13.98
CA LYS A 8 -1.32 -42.39 14.55
C LYS A 8 -0.92 -41.72 15.88
N ILE A 9 -1.29 -40.45 16.08
CA ILE A 9 -1.06 -39.76 17.36
C ILE A 9 -2.05 -40.26 18.42
N TYR A 10 -3.31 -40.48 18.03
CA TYR A 10 -4.32 -41.06 18.93
C TYR A 10 -3.92 -42.48 19.38
N GLU A 11 -3.44 -43.34 18.47
CA GLU A 11 -2.96 -44.69 18.81
C GLU A 11 -1.81 -44.67 19.85
N ILE A 12 -0.84 -43.76 19.68
CA ILE A 12 0.28 -43.61 20.63
C ILE A 12 -0.21 -43.14 22.01
N LEU A 13 -1.23 -42.28 22.03
CA LEU A 13 -1.83 -41.80 23.28
C LEU A 13 -2.65 -42.90 23.96
N GLU A 14 -3.45 -43.67 23.21
CA GLU A 14 -4.23 -44.79 23.73
C GLU A 14 -3.32 -45.88 24.32
N ASP A 15 -2.22 -46.23 23.64
CA ASP A 15 -1.24 -47.22 24.12
C ASP A 15 -0.55 -46.82 25.44
N LYS A 16 -0.36 -45.51 25.70
CA LYS A 16 0.35 -45.01 26.89
C LYS A 16 -0.56 -44.60 28.04
N LEU A 17 -1.73 -44.06 27.74
CA LEU A 17 -2.60 -43.41 28.71
C LEU A 17 -3.85 -44.25 29.00
N GLY A 18 -4.24 -45.16 28.10
CA GLY A 18 -5.55 -45.80 28.12
C GLY A 18 -6.56 -45.03 27.26
N ARG A 19 -7.63 -45.72 26.87
CA ARG A 19 -8.60 -45.25 25.87
C ARG A 19 -9.38 -44.01 26.29
N ASP A 20 -9.72 -43.90 27.58
CA ASP A 20 -10.54 -42.81 28.07
C ASP A 20 -9.71 -41.54 28.25
N GLU A 21 -8.53 -41.62 28.88
CA GLU A 21 -7.61 -40.48 28.96
C GLU A 21 -7.13 -40.01 27.57
N ALA A 22 -6.84 -40.92 26.65
CA ALA A 22 -6.39 -40.55 25.30
C ALA A 22 -7.45 -39.75 24.51
N LYS A 23 -8.73 -40.12 24.64
CA LYS A 23 -9.83 -39.38 24.03
C LYS A 23 -9.96 -37.97 24.58
N GLU A 24 -9.86 -37.82 25.90
CA GLU A 24 -9.95 -36.52 26.55
C GLU A 24 -8.80 -35.60 26.12
N VAL A 25 -7.57 -36.13 26.11
CA VAL A 25 -6.38 -35.42 25.65
C VAL A 25 -6.49 -35.01 24.18
N VAL A 26 -6.96 -35.91 23.29
CA VAL A 26 -7.13 -35.58 21.87
C VAL A 26 -8.18 -34.51 21.67
N LYS A 27 -9.29 -34.57 22.41
CA LYS A 27 -10.34 -33.55 22.32
C LYS A 27 -9.81 -32.17 22.73
N GLU A 28 -9.10 -32.07 23.85
CA GLU A 28 -8.50 -30.80 24.29
C GLU A 28 -7.44 -30.29 23.30
N LEU A 29 -6.65 -31.21 22.71
CA LEU A 29 -5.69 -30.87 21.66
C LEU A 29 -6.37 -30.34 20.40
N GLU A 30 -7.46 -30.97 19.96
CA GLU A 30 -8.25 -30.49 18.82
C GLU A 30 -8.82 -29.10 19.09
N ASP A 31 -9.38 -28.88 20.27
CA ASP A 31 -9.90 -27.57 20.68
C ASP A 31 -8.80 -26.51 20.71
N ALA A 32 -7.63 -26.82 21.27
CA ALA A 32 -6.48 -25.93 21.30
C ALA A 32 -5.95 -25.62 19.89
N VAL A 33 -5.80 -26.62 19.03
CA VAL A 33 -5.36 -26.42 17.63
C VAL A 33 -6.38 -25.60 16.85
N ASN A 34 -7.67 -25.86 17.04
CA ASN A 34 -8.74 -25.08 16.40
C ASN A 34 -8.72 -23.62 16.85
N ALA A 35 -8.49 -23.36 18.14
CA ALA A 35 -8.32 -22.00 18.67
C ALA A 35 -7.12 -21.29 18.03
N ILE A 36 -5.98 -21.97 17.91
CA ILE A 36 -4.77 -21.43 17.26
C ILE A 36 -5.02 -21.12 15.78
N ILE A 37 -5.69 -22.02 15.05
CA ILE A 37 -6.03 -21.80 13.63
C ILE A 37 -6.94 -20.60 13.47
N LEU A 38 -7.95 -20.46 14.32
CA LEU A 38 -8.89 -19.34 14.28
C LEU A 38 -8.18 -18.02 14.57
N GLN A 39 -7.32 -18.01 15.60
CA GLN A 39 -6.51 -16.86 15.94
C GLN A 39 -5.60 -16.46 14.77
N LYS A 40 -4.84 -17.40 14.21
CA LYS A 40 -3.94 -17.13 13.08
C LYS A 40 -4.68 -16.65 11.83
N LYS A 41 -5.84 -17.22 11.53
CA LYS A 41 -6.68 -16.76 10.42
C LYS A 41 -7.15 -15.31 10.62
N THR A 42 -7.46 -14.94 11.87
CA THR A 42 -7.89 -13.59 12.23
C THR A 42 -6.72 -12.61 12.11
N GLU A 43 -5.56 -12.95 12.68
CA GLU A 43 -4.32 -12.15 12.57
C GLU A 43 -3.94 -11.89 11.11
N VAL A 44 -3.88 -12.94 10.28
CA VAL A 44 -3.55 -12.82 8.85
C VAL A 44 -4.57 -11.96 8.12
N LYS A 45 -5.86 -12.11 8.41
CA LYS A 45 -6.92 -11.29 7.81
C LYS A 45 -6.76 -9.81 8.20
N GLU A 46 -6.45 -9.53 9.46
CA GLU A 46 -6.21 -8.16 9.93
C GLU A 46 -4.98 -7.55 9.29
N GLU A 47 -3.87 -8.29 9.20
CA GLU A 47 -2.63 -7.84 8.55
C GLU A 47 -2.86 -7.52 7.08
N LEU A 48 -3.49 -8.44 6.33
CA LEU A 48 -3.90 -8.19 4.94
C LEU A 48 -4.81 -6.97 4.80
N SER A 49 -5.76 -6.79 5.71
CA SER A 49 -6.67 -5.63 5.69
C SER A 49 -5.92 -4.32 5.92
N ARG A 50 -4.94 -4.31 6.83
CA ARG A 50 -4.08 -3.14 7.10
C ARG A 50 -3.17 -2.82 5.93
N GLU A 51 -2.52 -3.83 5.33
CA GLU A 51 -1.69 -3.61 4.15
C GLU A 51 -2.48 -3.08 2.96
N LEU A 52 -3.68 -3.62 2.71
CA LEU A 52 -4.55 -3.15 1.64
C LEU A 52 -5.02 -1.71 1.87
N ALA A 53 -5.39 -1.37 3.10
CA ALA A 53 -5.74 0.01 3.46
C ALA A 53 -4.55 0.96 3.21
N SER A 54 -3.35 0.57 3.66
CA SER A 54 -2.12 1.34 3.45
C SER A 54 -1.81 1.53 1.96
N LYS A 55 -1.93 0.48 1.14
CA LYS A 55 -1.74 0.58 -0.33
C LYS A 55 -2.76 1.50 -0.99
N ALA A 56 -4.02 1.47 -0.56
CA ALA A 56 -5.05 2.38 -1.05
C ALA A 56 -4.76 3.84 -0.70
N ASP A 57 -4.27 4.09 0.51
CA ASP A 57 -3.84 5.42 0.94
C ASP A 57 -2.64 5.93 0.13
N ILE A 58 -1.65 5.07 -0.14
CA ILE A 58 -0.51 5.39 -1.01
C ILE A 58 -0.99 5.76 -2.41
N ALA A 59 -1.82 4.93 -3.03
CA ALA A 59 -2.35 5.19 -4.38
C ALA A 59 -3.13 6.53 -4.44
N ARG A 60 -3.89 6.84 -3.38
CA ARG A 60 -4.60 8.12 -3.25
C ARG A 60 -3.62 9.30 -3.14
N LEU A 61 -2.54 9.15 -2.37
CA LEU A 61 -1.50 10.18 -2.23
C LEU A 61 -0.75 10.40 -3.54
N GLU A 62 -0.40 9.33 -4.26
CA GLU A 62 0.23 9.41 -5.59
C GLU A 62 -0.67 10.18 -6.57
N GLY A 63 -1.97 9.87 -6.61
CA GLY A 63 -2.93 10.59 -7.44
C GLY A 63 -3.03 12.08 -7.10
N LYS A 64 -3.01 12.44 -5.79
CA LYS A 64 -2.98 13.85 -5.36
C LYS A 64 -1.68 14.54 -5.77
N ILE A 65 -0.54 13.88 -5.62
CA ILE A 65 0.77 14.41 -6.03
C ILE A 65 0.79 14.68 -7.53
N GLU A 66 0.28 13.76 -8.34
CA GLU A 66 0.22 13.93 -9.79
C GLU A 66 -0.68 15.11 -10.19
N ALA A 67 -1.84 15.24 -9.57
CA ALA A 67 -2.72 16.38 -9.79
C ALA A 67 -2.04 17.72 -9.41
N ILE A 68 -1.31 17.76 -8.29
CA ILE A 68 -0.54 18.94 -7.86
C ILE A 68 0.57 19.26 -8.85
N LYS A 69 1.32 18.27 -9.35
CA LYS A 69 2.36 18.47 -10.36
C LYS A 69 1.79 19.10 -11.64
N ILE A 70 0.69 18.55 -12.15
CA ILE A 70 0.02 19.07 -13.35
C ILE A 70 -0.44 20.52 -13.13
N ASP A 71 -1.02 20.83 -11.98
CA ASP A 71 -1.45 22.20 -11.65
C ASP A 71 -0.26 23.17 -11.54
N LEU A 72 0.83 22.73 -10.91
CA LEU A 72 2.07 23.52 -10.81
C LEU A 72 2.69 23.79 -12.18
N GLU A 73 2.77 22.80 -13.06
CA GLU A 73 3.30 22.98 -14.42
C GLU A 73 2.46 23.99 -15.21
N ARG A 74 1.13 23.92 -15.10
CA ARG A 74 0.22 24.88 -15.75
C ARG A 74 0.43 26.29 -15.22
N LYS A 75 0.47 26.45 -13.89
CA LYS A 75 0.72 27.75 -13.24
C LYS A 75 2.08 28.32 -13.62
N LEU A 76 3.13 27.49 -13.64
CA LEU A 76 4.46 27.91 -14.04
C LEU A 76 4.49 28.39 -15.49
N LYS A 77 3.87 27.65 -16.43
CA LYS A 77 3.75 28.07 -17.83
C LYS A 77 3.00 29.41 -17.96
N LEU A 78 1.90 29.59 -17.24
CA LEU A 78 1.15 30.84 -17.24
C LEU A 78 1.98 32.01 -16.69
N TYR A 79 2.65 31.83 -15.56
CA TYR A 79 3.52 32.85 -14.98
C TYR A 79 4.71 33.16 -15.88
N PHE A 80 5.27 32.17 -16.58
CA PHE A 80 6.34 32.38 -17.54
C PHE A 80 5.89 33.26 -18.72
N ILE A 81 4.70 32.99 -19.28
CA ILE A 81 4.13 33.81 -20.35
C ILE A 81 3.83 35.23 -19.86
N MET A 82 3.22 35.35 -18.68
CA MET A 82 2.92 36.66 -18.07
C MET A 82 4.19 37.46 -17.81
N LEU A 83 5.26 36.80 -17.34
CA LEU A 83 6.56 37.43 -17.12
C LEU A 83 7.14 37.97 -18.42
N ILE A 84 7.12 37.18 -19.50
CA ILE A 84 7.55 37.63 -20.83
C ILE A 84 6.75 38.87 -21.26
N PHE A 85 5.42 38.84 -21.06
CA PHE A 85 4.56 39.95 -21.40
C PHE A 85 4.92 41.23 -20.63
N VAL A 86 5.15 41.13 -19.32
CA VAL A 86 5.60 42.25 -18.48
C VAL A 86 6.95 42.79 -18.96
N ILE A 87 7.92 41.91 -19.27
CA ILE A 87 9.24 42.31 -19.76
C ILE A 87 9.13 43.11 -21.07
N ILE A 88 8.29 42.65 -22.00
CA ILE A 88 8.05 43.36 -23.27
C ILE A 88 7.39 44.72 -23.04
N LEU A 89 6.42 44.80 -22.13
CA LEU A 89 5.70 46.05 -21.83
C LEU A 89 6.60 47.09 -21.16
N VAL A 90 7.52 46.65 -20.29
CA VAL A 90 8.43 47.54 -19.56
C VAL A 90 9.63 47.96 -20.40
N SER A 91 10.09 47.13 -21.34
CA SER A 91 11.30 47.39 -22.11
C SER A 91 11.06 47.31 -23.62
N PRO A 92 11.12 48.45 -24.34
CA PRO A 92 10.97 48.48 -25.80
C PRO A 92 12.01 47.64 -26.56
N ARG A 93 13.18 47.37 -25.95
CA ARG A 93 14.28 46.56 -26.53
C ARG A 93 14.21 45.09 -26.14
N ALA A 94 13.25 44.68 -25.30
CA ALA A 94 13.14 43.29 -24.84
C ALA A 94 12.89 42.31 -25.99
N ILE A 95 12.20 42.73 -27.05
CA ILE A 95 11.92 41.87 -28.21
C ILE A 95 13.24 41.47 -28.90
N ASP A 96 14.16 42.42 -29.10
CA ASP A 96 15.48 42.13 -29.69
C ASP A 96 16.31 41.20 -28.79
N LEU A 97 16.25 41.39 -27.47
CA LEU A 97 16.94 40.52 -26.50
C LEU A 97 16.36 39.10 -26.49
N LEU A 98 15.04 38.95 -26.53
CA LEU A 98 14.37 37.65 -26.60
C LEU A 98 14.68 36.94 -27.92
N ALA A 99 14.66 37.66 -29.03
CA ALA A 99 14.95 37.09 -30.34
C ALA A 99 16.44 36.68 -30.48
N LYS A 100 17.37 37.38 -29.83
CA LYS A 100 18.76 36.93 -29.68
C LYS A 100 18.90 35.71 -28.77
N LEU A 101 18.21 35.68 -27.63
CA LEU A 101 18.22 34.56 -26.69
C LEU A 101 17.69 33.26 -27.34
N LEU A 102 16.67 33.39 -28.18
CA LEU A 102 16.08 32.28 -28.94
C LEU A 102 16.86 31.96 -30.24
N GLY A 103 17.93 32.71 -30.55
CA GLY A 103 18.77 32.50 -31.73
C GLY A 103 18.12 32.87 -33.08
N VAL A 104 17.03 33.64 -33.06
CA VAL A 104 16.29 34.07 -34.26
C VAL A 104 17.03 35.18 -35.01
N ILE A 105 17.82 35.99 -34.30
CA ILE A 105 18.68 37.05 -34.84
C ILE A 105 20.07 36.96 -34.20
N LYS A 106 21.11 37.29 -34.98
CA LYS A 106 22.51 37.32 -34.52
C LYS A 106 22.80 38.50 -33.58
#